data_AF-A0A090J3P4-F1
#
_entry.id   AF-A0A090J3P4-F1
#
_cell.length_a   1.000
_cell.length_b   1.000
_cell.length_c   1.000
_cell.angle_alpha   90.00
_cell.angle_beta   90.00
_cell.angle_gamma   90.00
#
_symmetry.space_group_name_H-M   'P 1'
#
loop_
_entity.id
_entity.type
_entity.pdbx_description
1 polymer ?
#
loop_
_entity_poly.entity_id
_entity_poly.type
_entity_poly.pdbx_seq_one_letter_code
_entity_poly.pdbx_strand_id
1 'polypeptide(L)' 'MAVTVAVSSSQVMEMKNIYCCKEHVEYGLEEVINESEVPPKLEEVKEQLPTVTCEYCGQLAEYIVSN' A
#
# COMPACT_ATOMS: atom_id res chain seq x y z
N MET A 1 5.59 -32.63 29.69
CA MET A 1 5.32 -32.62 28.23
C MET A 1 5.28 -31.16 27.80
N ALA A 2 6.39 -30.63 27.30
CA ALA A 2 6.47 -29.26 26.82
C ALA A 2 6.70 -29.33 25.31
N VAL A 3 5.68 -29.04 24.52
CA VAL A 3 5.86 -28.77 23.09
C VAL A 3 6.02 -27.26 22.94
N THR A 4 7.27 -26.81 23.05
CA THR A 4 7.67 -25.47 22.65
C THR A 4 7.72 -25.44 21.13
N VAL A 5 6.68 -24.93 20.49
CA VAL A 5 6.74 -24.55 19.07
C VAL A 5 7.47 -23.22 18.97
N ALA A 6 8.77 -23.31 18.71
CA ALA A 6 9.59 -22.22 18.21
C ALA A 6 9.82 -22.48 16.72
N VAL A 7 9.12 -21.72 15.87
CA VAL A 7 9.48 -21.38 14.48
C VAL A 7 8.94 -19.97 14.28
N SER A 8 9.78 -18.93 14.38
CA SER A 8 10.69 -18.43 13.35
C SER A 8 9.93 -17.79 12.16
N SER A 9 10.18 -16.49 12.00
CA SER A 9 10.07 -15.72 10.75
C SER A 9 8.68 -15.15 10.39
N SER A 10 8.58 -13.83 10.59
CA SER A 10 8.02 -12.89 9.61
C SER A 10 6.62 -13.21 9.05
N GLN A 11 5.57 -13.02 9.82
CA GLN A 11 4.32 -12.57 9.19
C GLN A 11 4.44 -11.06 9.06
N VAL A 12 5.06 -10.72 7.93
CA VAL A 12 5.13 -9.41 7.34
C VAL A 12 3.81 -8.65 7.58
N MET A 13 3.85 -7.62 8.43
CA MET A 13 2.96 -6.49 8.21
C MET A 13 3.47 -5.86 6.92
N GLU A 14 2.97 -6.34 5.78
CA GLU A 14 3.30 -5.80 4.47
C GLU A 14 2.72 -4.39 4.42
N MET A 15 3.51 -3.44 4.88
CA MET A 15 3.30 -2.02 4.62
C MET A 15 3.53 -1.83 3.13
N LYS A 16 2.49 -2.11 2.34
CA LYS A 16 2.47 -1.98 0.89
C LYS A 16 2.03 -0.56 0.58
N ASN A 17 3.00 0.28 0.20
CA ASN A 17 2.75 1.66 -0.19
C ASN A 17 2.63 1.72 -1.72
N ILE A 18 1.42 1.91 -2.24
CA ILE A 18 1.16 2.06 -3.68
C ILE A 18 0.94 3.54 -3.98
N TYR A 19 1.59 4.04 -5.02
CA TYR A 19 1.43 5.42 -5.47
C TYR A 19 0.47 5.50 -6.65
N CYS A 20 -0.58 6.32 -6.51
CA CYS A 20 -1.63 6.46 -7.50
C CYS A 20 -1.92 7.92 -7.82
N CYS A 21 -2.29 8.19 -9.08
CA CYS A 21 -2.91 9.46 -9.44
C CYS A 21 -4.39 9.45 -9.02
N LYS A 22 -5.04 10.63 -9.02
CA LYS A 22 -6.44 10.76 -8.64
C LYS A 22 -7.42 9.88 -9.42
N GLU A 23 -7.10 9.54 -10.68
CA GLU A 23 -7.94 8.67 -11.51
C GLU A 23 -7.75 7.18 -11.19
N HIS A 24 -6.55 6.74 -10.81
CA HIS A 24 -6.25 5.32 -10.54
C HIS A 24 -6.19 4.96 -9.06
N VAL A 25 -6.43 5.93 -8.16
CA VAL A 25 -6.40 5.72 -6.72
C VAL A 25 -7.47 4.74 -6.26
N GLU A 26 -8.63 4.72 -6.93
CA GLU A 26 -9.73 3.78 -6.63
C GLU A 26 -9.31 2.34 -6.91
N TYR A 27 -8.68 2.08 -8.07
CA TYR A 27 -8.13 0.76 -8.42
C TYR A 27 -7.07 0.29 -7.43
N GLY A 28 -6.12 1.17 -7.08
CA GLY A 28 -5.10 0.84 -6.08
C GLY A 28 -5.69 0.56 -4.70
N LEU A 29 -6.78 1.26 -4.34
CA LEU A 29 -7.53 0.97 -3.11
C LEU A 29 -8.15 -0.42 -3.15
N GLU A 30 -8.88 -0.75 -4.21
CA GLU A 30 -9.56 -2.04 -4.36
C GLU A 30 -8.59 -3.22 -4.34
N GLU A 31 -7.43 -3.11 -5.01
CA GLU A 31 -6.39 -4.14 -4.96
C GLU A 31 -5.85 -4.34 -3.55
N VAL A 32 -5.52 -3.24 -2.84
CA VAL A 32 -4.99 -3.33 -1.46
C VAL A 32 -6.04 -3.85 -0.49
N ILE A 33 -7.31 -3.46 -0.65
CA ILE A 33 -8.42 -3.98 0.15
C ILE A 33 -8.61 -5.47 -0.10
N ASN A 34 -8.51 -5.92 -1.35
CA ASN A 34 -8.71 -7.32 -1.70
C ASN A 34 -7.54 -8.20 -1.21
N GLU A 35 -6.31 -7.68 -1.20
CA GLU A 35 -5.12 -8.38 -0.71
C GLU A 35 -5.04 -8.37 0.83
N SER A 36 -5.28 -7.20 1.44
CA SER A 36 -5.08 -7.00 2.88
C SER A 36 -6.33 -7.27 3.71
N GLU A 37 -7.49 -7.42 3.08
CA GLU A 37 -8.83 -7.56 3.69
C GLU A 37 -9.18 -6.44 4.71
N VAL A 38 -8.41 -5.35 4.72
CA VAL A 38 -8.55 -4.21 5.64
C VAL A 38 -8.49 -2.88 4.86
N PRO A 39 -9.20 -1.84 5.34
CA PRO A 39 -9.25 -0.55 4.65
C PRO A 39 -7.86 0.10 4.65
N PRO A 40 -7.27 0.39 3.48
CA PRO A 40 -6.00 1.08 3.41
C PRO A 40 -6.17 2.54 3.79
N LYS A 41 -5.06 3.16 4.20
CA LYS A 41 -4.94 4.59 4.38
C LYS A 41 -4.54 5.24 3.07
N LEU A 42 -5.35 6.21 2.66
CA LEU A 42 -5.05 7.09 1.56
C LEU A 42 -4.52 8.39 2.14
N GLU A 43 -3.25 8.69 1.86
CA GLU A 43 -2.62 9.96 2.21
C GLU A 43 -2.32 10.75 0.94
N GLU A 44 -2.43 12.07 1.01
CA GLU A 44 -2.12 12.96 -0.10
C GLU A 44 -0.61 13.19 -0.18
N VAL A 45 -0.03 12.97 -1.35
CA VAL A 45 1.37 13.28 -1.61
C VAL A 45 1.49 14.80 -1.71
N LYS A 46 1.67 15.46 -0.56
CA LYS A 46 1.94 16.91 -0.52
C LYS A 46 3.12 17.22 -1.43
N GLU A 47 3.11 18.41 -2.04
CA GLU A 47 4.06 18.98 -3.04
C GLU A 47 5.57 18.74 -2.83
N GLN A 48 5.97 18.17 -1.70
CA GLN A 48 7.33 17.80 -1.35
C GLN A 48 7.87 16.57 -2.13
N LEU A 49 7.05 15.83 -2.89
CA LEU A 49 7.46 14.62 -3.64
C LEU A 49 6.99 14.64 -5.12
N PRO A 50 7.46 15.59 -5.95
CA PRO A 50 7.04 15.72 -7.36
C PRO A 50 7.59 14.63 -8.29
N THR A 51 8.38 13.67 -7.79
CA THR A 51 8.98 12.60 -8.59
C THR A 51 8.23 11.28 -8.49
N VAL A 52 7.14 11.23 -7.72
CA VAL A 52 6.35 10.02 -7.57
C VAL A 52 5.36 9.95 -8.72
N THR A 53 5.39 8.81 -9.41
CA THR A 53 4.48 8.55 -10.53
C THR A 53 3.55 7.40 -10.18
N CYS A 54 2.38 7.40 -10.79
CA CYS A 54 1.39 6.37 -10.65
C CYS A 54 1.89 5.08 -11.31
N GLU A 55 1.85 3.95 -10.60
CA GLU A 55 2.27 2.66 -11.17
C GLU A 55 1.38 2.19 -12.34
N TYR A 56 0.16 2.72 -12.46
CA TYR A 56 -0.79 2.33 -13.49
C TYR A 56 -0.60 3.11 -14.81
N CYS A 57 -0.40 4.42 -14.73
CA CYS A 57 -0.35 5.27 -15.93
C CYS A 57 0.95 6.08 -16.10
N GLY A 58 1.85 6.07 -15.11
CA GLY A 58 3.08 6.84 -15.12
C GLY A 58 2.90 8.36 -14.99
N GLN A 59 1.67 8.85 -14.78
CA GLN A 59 1.41 10.27 -14.47
C GLN A 59 1.82 10.59 -13.03
N LEU A 60 1.85 11.87 -12.66
CA LEU A 60 2.16 12.27 -11.28
C LEU A 60 1.17 11.63 -10.29
N ALA A 61 1.71 10.95 -9.28
CA ALA A 61 0.92 10.41 -8.19
C ALA A 61 0.59 11.54 -7.21
N GLU A 62 -0.69 11.66 -6.89
CA GLU A 62 -1.21 12.64 -5.93
C GLU A 62 -1.58 11.98 -4.60
N TYR A 63 -1.66 10.65 -4.58
CA TYR A 63 -2.10 9.85 -3.44
C TYR A 63 -1.16 8.66 -3.20
N ILE A 64 -0.95 8.34 -1.93
CA ILE A 64 -0.27 7.14 -1.46
C ILE A 64 -1.26 6.27 -0.69
N VAL A 65 -1.40 5.04 -1.13
CA VAL A 65 -2.23 4.00 -0.51
C VAL A 65 -1.29 3.16 0.36
N SER A 66 -1.49 3.17 1.68
CA SER A 66 -0.64 2.46 2.65
C SER A 66 -1.50 1.58 3.56
N ASN A 67 -1.06 0.36 3.88
CA ASN A 67 -1.68 -0.50 4.89
C ASN A 67 -0.87 -0.47 6.19
#